data_AF-A0A5C5WXY3-F1
#
_entry.id   AF-A0A5C5WXY3-F1
#
_cell.length_a   1.000
_cell.length_b   1.000
_cell.length_c   1.000
_cell.angle_alpha   90.00
_cell.angle_beta   90.00
_cell.angle_gamma   90.00
#
_symmetry.space_group_name_H-M   'P 1'
#
loop_
_entity.id
_entity.type
_entity.pdbx_description
1 polymer ?
#
loop_
_entity_poly.entity_id
_entity_poly.type
_entity_poly.pdbx_seq_one_letter_code
_entity_poly.pdbx_strand_id
1 'polypeptide(L)'
;MEGVETVYRDKSTGDEVSDLCELLRRVVAMDPDVADFQLPSAGVGKIFNRKYHLLFDSESSAEEIIANVQAFPGRYCDPRLAEFNKTRGEEGQMAVGDRYHISISGPWDGPVETIAIDERSFTFITLDGHLEAGFIRFSANPVKDTIEFRIESWAASAGPMVWFTYSGLKITEKMQTKMWRHYCLKIAAVTGKNVIGPLHISTICLGEASKLGMCGE
;
A
#
# COMPACT_ATOMS: atom_id res chain seq x y z
N MET A 1 2.52 0.06 -22.90
CA MET A 1 1.70 -0.37 -21.74
C MET A 1 0.40 0.42 -21.55
N GLU A 2 0.13 1.51 -22.29
CA GLU A 2 -1.13 2.27 -22.12
C GLU A 2 -2.41 1.50 -22.48
N GLY A 3 -2.30 0.34 -23.13
CA GLY A 3 -3.42 -0.53 -23.49
C GLY A 3 -3.70 -1.71 -22.53
N VAL A 4 -3.05 -1.79 -21.37
CA VAL A 4 -3.38 -2.84 -20.38
C VAL A 4 -4.78 -2.59 -19.81
N GLU A 5 -5.69 -3.52 -20.09
CA GLU A 5 -7.05 -3.53 -19.54
C GLU A 5 -7.00 -3.50 -18.00
N THR A 6 -7.95 -2.80 -17.41
CA THR A 6 -8.08 -2.73 -15.95
C THR A 6 -9.45 -3.26 -15.55
N VAL A 7 -9.47 -4.31 -14.74
CA VAL A 7 -10.69 -4.97 -14.28
C VAL A 7 -10.93 -4.65 -12.81
N TYR A 8 -12.11 -4.11 -12.50
CA TYR A 8 -12.53 -3.79 -11.14
C TYR A 8 -13.34 -4.97 -10.55
N ARG A 9 -13.06 -5.35 -9.30
CA ARG A 9 -13.80 -6.40 -8.56
C ARG A 9 -14.11 -5.95 -7.14
N ASP A 10 -15.33 -6.23 -6.66
CA ASP A 10 -15.76 -5.80 -5.32
C ASP A 10 -16.13 -6.97 -4.39
N LYS A 11 -15.58 -8.18 -4.65
CA LYS A 11 -15.87 -9.38 -3.85
C LYS A 11 -14.72 -9.68 -2.90
N SER A 12 -15.02 -9.78 -1.60
CA SER A 12 -14.09 -10.24 -0.56
C SER A 12 -13.90 -11.75 -0.63
N THR A 13 -12.67 -12.21 -0.35
CA THR A 13 -12.36 -13.65 -0.16
C THR A 13 -12.31 -14.05 1.32
N GLY A 14 -12.32 -13.08 2.24
CA GLY A 14 -12.18 -13.27 3.69
C GLY A 14 -10.73 -13.17 4.17
N ASP A 15 -9.77 -13.40 3.28
CA ASP A 15 -8.33 -13.29 3.56
C ASP A 15 -7.94 -11.86 3.96
N GLU A 16 -8.67 -10.86 3.47
CA GLU A 16 -8.35 -9.46 3.69
C GLU A 16 -8.49 -9.03 5.16
N VAL A 17 -9.40 -9.67 5.90
CA VAL A 17 -9.55 -9.45 7.34
C VAL A 17 -8.45 -10.16 8.11
N SER A 18 -8.09 -11.39 7.71
CA SER A 18 -7.02 -12.15 8.35
C SER A 18 -5.67 -11.43 8.25
N ASP A 19 -5.33 -10.94 7.06
CA ASP A 19 -4.09 -10.19 6.81
C ASP A 19 -4.03 -8.89 7.63
N LEU A 20 -5.15 -8.17 7.72
CA LEU A 20 -5.26 -6.98 8.57
C LEU A 20 -5.00 -7.33 10.04
N CYS A 21 -5.62 -8.40 10.54
CA CYS A 21 -5.43 -8.85 11.92
C CYS A 21 -3.99 -9.27 12.20
N GLU A 22 -3.30 -9.90 11.24
CA GLU A 22 -1.87 -10.21 11.39
C GLU A 22 -1.03 -8.94 11.52
N LEU A 23 -1.25 -7.94 10.66
CA LEU A 23 -0.54 -6.66 10.72
C LEU A 23 -0.79 -5.94 12.05
N LEU A 24 -2.03 -5.92 12.53
CA LEU A 24 -2.37 -5.35 13.83
C LEU A 24 -1.62 -6.05 14.98
N ARG A 25 -1.57 -7.40 14.98
CA ARG A 25 -0.82 -8.16 16.00
C ARG A 25 0.67 -7.85 15.96
N ARG A 26 1.26 -7.70 14.76
CA ARG A 26 2.67 -7.31 14.61
C ARG A 26 2.94 -5.96 15.26
N VAL A 27 2.09 -4.96 15.01
CA VAL A 27 2.24 -3.62 15.62
C VAL A 27 2.10 -3.68 17.13
N VAL A 28 1.11 -4.42 17.66
CA VAL A 28 0.95 -4.58 19.12
C VAL A 28 2.19 -5.21 19.78
N ALA A 29 2.93 -6.05 19.05
CA ALA A 29 4.17 -6.65 19.52
C ALA A 29 5.41 -5.73 19.41
N MET A 30 5.29 -4.53 18.81
CA MET A 30 6.37 -3.55 18.71
C MET A 30 6.48 -2.68 19.98
N ASP A 31 7.69 -2.19 20.27
CA ASP A 31 8.04 -1.34 21.44
C ASP A 31 7.32 0.04 21.40
N PRO A 32 7.11 0.75 22.53
CA PRO A 32 6.08 1.78 22.73
C PRO A 32 6.28 3.13 22.02
N ASP A 33 7.22 3.24 21.07
CA ASP A 33 7.32 4.38 20.14
C ASP A 33 6.20 4.39 19.08
N VAL A 34 5.20 3.50 19.21
CA VAL A 34 3.91 3.43 18.49
C VAL A 34 3.03 4.69 18.63
N ALA A 35 3.45 5.69 19.39
CA ALA A 35 2.62 6.83 19.77
C ALA A 35 2.13 7.67 18.58
N ASP A 36 2.83 7.64 17.44
CA ASP A 36 2.45 8.36 16.22
C ASP A 36 1.85 7.46 15.13
N PHE A 37 1.61 6.17 15.40
CA PHE A 37 1.03 5.25 14.43
C PHE A 37 -0.47 5.52 14.25
N GLN A 38 -0.91 5.76 13.01
CA GLN A 38 -2.33 5.86 12.68
C GLN A 38 -2.87 4.50 12.23
N LEU A 39 -3.34 3.70 13.19
CA LEU A 39 -3.93 2.39 12.92
C LEU A 39 -5.28 2.50 12.18
N PRO A 40 -5.62 1.56 11.28
CA PRO A 40 -6.94 1.53 10.64
C PRO A 40 -8.09 1.56 11.64
N SER A 41 -7.94 0.90 12.79
CA SER A 41 -8.95 0.83 13.86
C SER A 41 -9.12 2.14 14.64
N ALA A 42 -8.12 3.03 14.61
CA ALA A 42 -8.16 4.35 15.23
C ALA A 42 -8.74 5.43 14.30
N GLY A 43 -8.90 5.12 13.01
CA GLY A 43 -9.51 6.01 12.02
C GLY A 43 -11.03 6.15 12.17
N VAL A 44 -11.61 7.06 11.38
CA VAL A 44 -13.03 7.39 11.37
C VAL A 44 -13.75 6.68 10.22
N GLY A 45 -14.86 6.02 10.56
CA GLY A 45 -15.74 5.37 9.60
C GLY A 45 -15.26 3.99 9.17
N LYS A 46 -15.44 3.69 7.88
CA LYS A 46 -15.20 2.36 7.31
C LYS A 46 -13.73 2.15 6.97
N ILE A 47 -13.24 0.95 7.26
CA ILE A 47 -11.96 0.47 6.73
C ILE A 47 -12.21 -0.08 5.31
N PHE A 48 -11.42 0.39 4.37
CA PHE A 48 -11.38 -0.14 3.01
C PHE A 48 -10.11 -0.95 2.81
N ASN A 49 -10.25 -2.17 2.29
CA ASN A 49 -9.14 -2.89 1.69
C ASN A 49 -9.13 -2.61 0.19
N ARG A 50 -7.98 -2.15 -0.32
CA ARG A 50 -7.76 -1.92 -1.75
C ARG A 50 -6.60 -2.80 -2.22
N LYS A 51 -6.76 -3.46 -3.35
CA LYS A 51 -5.74 -4.35 -3.92
C LYS A 51 -5.55 -4.06 -5.39
N TYR A 52 -4.29 -3.91 -5.79
CA TYR A 52 -3.85 -3.74 -7.16
C TYR A 52 -2.90 -4.89 -7.45
N HIS A 53 -3.18 -5.72 -8.45
CA HIS A 53 -2.27 -6.79 -8.84
C HIS A 53 -2.30 -7.04 -10.34
N LEU A 54 -1.15 -7.44 -10.87
CA LEU A 54 -1.00 -7.92 -12.24
C LEU A 54 -0.02 -9.08 -12.28
N LEU A 55 -0.14 -9.88 -13.34
CA LEU A 55 0.81 -10.92 -13.70
C LEU A 55 1.69 -10.43 -14.84
N PHE A 56 2.97 -10.78 -14.82
CA PHE A 56 3.89 -10.51 -15.93
C PHE A 56 5.04 -11.53 -15.98
N ASP A 57 5.61 -11.70 -17.17
CA ASP A 57 6.84 -12.47 -17.35
C ASP A 57 8.03 -11.63 -16.90
N SER A 58 8.96 -12.23 -16.15
CA SER A 58 10.14 -11.58 -15.60
C SER A 58 11.36 -12.47 -15.70
N GLU A 59 12.53 -11.89 -15.98
CA GLU A 59 13.81 -12.57 -15.80
C GLU A 59 14.30 -12.46 -14.36
N SER A 60 13.85 -11.43 -13.64
CA SER A 60 14.11 -11.26 -12.21
C SER A 60 13.16 -12.09 -11.35
N SER A 61 13.67 -12.64 -10.25
CA SER A 61 12.86 -13.33 -9.25
C SER A 61 11.97 -12.35 -8.47
N ALA A 62 10.98 -12.88 -7.74
CA ALA A 62 10.11 -12.06 -6.89
C ALA A 62 10.92 -11.31 -5.81
N GLU A 63 11.92 -11.97 -5.25
CA GLU A 63 12.83 -11.45 -4.23
C GLU A 63 13.69 -10.33 -4.80
N GLU A 64 14.26 -10.50 -5.99
CA GLU A 64 15.04 -9.46 -6.67
C GLU A 64 14.20 -8.21 -6.99
N ILE A 65 12.95 -8.42 -7.41
CA ILE A 65 12.01 -7.33 -7.66
C ILE A 65 11.76 -6.55 -6.37
N ILE A 66 11.46 -7.24 -5.27
CA ILE A 66 11.17 -6.59 -3.98
C ILE A 66 12.40 -5.91 -3.40
N ALA A 67 13.57 -6.54 -3.49
CA ALA A 67 14.83 -5.91 -3.11
C ALA A 67 15.07 -4.61 -3.88
N ASN A 68 14.76 -4.56 -5.19
CA ASN A 68 14.88 -3.32 -5.96
C ASN A 68 13.87 -2.26 -5.53
N VAL A 69 12.63 -2.65 -5.24
CA VAL A 69 11.60 -1.73 -4.74
C VAL A 69 11.96 -1.19 -3.36
N GLN A 70 12.51 -2.02 -2.47
CA GLN A 70 12.97 -1.60 -1.14
C GLN A 70 14.14 -0.62 -1.24
N ALA A 71 15.10 -0.86 -2.14
CA ALA A 71 16.23 0.03 -2.36
C ALA A 71 15.81 1.37 -3.00
N PHE A 72 14.80 1.36 -3.86
CA PHE A 72 14.37 2.54 -4.62
C PHE A 72 12.84 2.67 -4.74
N PRO A 73 12.09 2.90 -3.64
CA PRO A 73 10.63 2.87 -3.66
C PRO A 73 10.03 3.95 -4.58
N GLY A 74 10.66 5.12 -4.69
CA GLY A 74 10.19 6.18 -5.60
C GLY A 74 10.42 5.91 -7.09
N ARG A 75 11.27 4.94 -7.47
CA ARG A 75 11.70 4.71 -8.87
C ARG A 75 10.54 4.34 -9.80
N TYR A 76 9.48 3.75 -9.26
CA TYR A 76 8.35 3.26 -10.02
C TYR A 76 7.16 4.21 -10.02
N CYS A 77 7.26 5.34 -9.32
CA CYS A 77 6.28 6.41 -9.37
C CYS A 77 6.40 7.21 -10.67
N ASP A 78 5.30 7.83 -11.09
CA ASP A 78 5.39 9.00 -11.95
C ASP A 78 5.86 10.17 -11.08
N PRO A 79 7.02 10.79 -11.34
CA PRO A 79 7.56 11.86 -10.50
C PRO A 79 6.66 13.10 -10.47
N ARG A 80 5.70 13.22 -11.41
CA ARG A 80 4.67 14.27 -11.38
C ARG A 80 3.51 13.93 -10.44
N LEU A 81 3.43 12.69 -9.96
CA LEU A 81 2.33 12.19 -9.12
C LEU A 81 2.81 11.87 -7.70
N ALA A 82 3.98 11.27 -7.54
CA ALA A 82 4.49 10.91 -6.21
C ALA A 82 6.03 10.91 -6.14
N GLU A 83 6.56 11.28 -4.97
CA GLU A 83 7.97 11.17 -4.62
C GLU A 83 8.11 10.54 -3.23
N PHE A 84 9.13 9.69 -3.04
CA PHE A 84 9.44 9.06 -1.77
C PHE A 84 10.71 9.67 -1.21
N ASN A 85 10.58 10.37 -0.08
CA ASN A 85 11.69 11.00 0.61
C ASN A 85 11.96 10.25 1.91
N LYS A 86 13.13 9.64 2.07
CA LYS A 86 13.49 8.99 3.32
C LYS A 86 13.78 10.08 4.37
N THR A 87 13.19 9.93 5.56
CA THR A 87 13.29 10.92 6.65
C THR A 87 13.92 10.35 7.91
N ARG A 88 13.95 9.01 8.06
CA ARG A 88 14.65 8.29 9.12
C ARG A 88 15.20 6.98 8.58
N GLY A 89 16.43 6.64 8.96
CA GLY A 89 17.12 5.41 8.55
C GLY A 89 18.34 5.66 7.67
N GLU A 90 19.00 4.58 7.24
CA GLU A 90 20.18 4.65 6.37
C GLU A 90 19.79 4.79 4.88
N GLU A 91 20.39 5.74 4.16
CA GLU A 91 20.10 5.94 2.74
C GLU A 91 20.41 4.70 1.89
N GLY A 92 19.58 4.44 0.87
CA GLY A 92 19.76 3.32 -0.07
C GLY A 92 19.43 1.92 0.48
N GLN A 93 18.98 1.82 1.74
CA GLN A 93 18.47 0.60 2.33
C GLN A 93 17.05 0.82 2.88
N MET A 94 16.31 -0.26 3.13
CA MET A 94 15.04 -0.22 3.86
C MET A 94 15.14 -1.19 5.03
N ALA A 95 14.84 -0.70 6.23
CA ALA A 95 14.80 -1.45 7.47
C ALA A 95 13.49 -1.15 8.22
N VAL A 96 13.10 -2.06 9.13
CA VAL A 96 11.98 -1.81 10.05
C VAL A 96 12.33 -0.62 10.94
N GLY A 97 11.38 0.31 11.11
CA GLY A 97 11.56 1.57 11.82
C GLY A 97 12.03 2.74 10.93
N ASP A 98 12.36 2.49 9.66
CA ASP A 98 12.66 3.57 8.71
C ASP A 98 11.40 4.35 8.37
N ARG A 99 11.56 5.68 8.26
CA ARG A 99 10.45 6.58 7.94
C ARG A 99 10.66 7.22 6.58
N TYR A 100 9.53 7.42 5.91
CA TYR A 100 9.47 8.08 4.62
C TYR A 100 8.37 9.14 4.68
N HIS A 101 8.58 10.24 3.97
CA HIS A 101 7.53 11.16 3.60
C HIS A 101 7.22 10.93 2.12
N ILE A 102 6.00 10.48 1.84
CA ILE A 102 5.53 10.24 0.47
C ILE A 102 4.79 11.49 0.04
N SER A 103 5.38 12.27 -0.86
CA SER A 103 4.73 13.47 -1.41
C SER A 103 3.87 13.05 -2.59
N ILE A 104 2.54 13.02 -2.43
CA ILE A 104 1.59 12.71 -3.50
C ILE A 104 0.93 14.00 -3.96
N SER A 105 0.85 14.24 -5.27
CA SER A 105 0.15 15.40 -5.83
C SER A 105 -1.28 15.52 -5.28
N GLY A 106 -1.57 16.65 -4.65
CA GLY A 106 -2.79 16.88 -3.88
C GLY A 106 -2.52 16.83 -2.38
N PRO A 107 -3.54 16.66 -1.52
CA PRO A 107 -3.37 16.67 -0.07
C PRO A 107 -3.02 15.29 0.51
N TRP A 108 -2.71 14.29 -0.32
CA TRP A 108 -2.45 12.91 0.12
C TRP A 108 -0.97 12.61 0.35
N ASP A 109 -0.15 13.66 0.45
CA ASP A 109 1.17 13.49 1.00
C ASP A 109 1.09 13.12 2.47
N GLY A 110 2.07 12.36 2.94
CA GLY A 110 2.13 12.07 4.36
C GLY A 110 3.28 11.18 4.79
N PRO A 111 3.54 11.16 6.10
CA PRO A 111 4.56 10.33 6.71
C PRO A 111 4.10 8.87 6.85
N VAL A 112 5.05 7.96 6.62
CA VAL A 112 4.87 6.52 6.82
C VAL A 112 6.11 5.91 7.48
N GLU A 113 5.95 4.76 8.13
CA GLU A 113 7.05 3.98 8.72
C GLU A 113 7.00 2.52 8.25
N THR A 114 8.16 1.93 7.97
CA THR A 114 8.30 0.50 7.65
C THR A 114 8.10 -0.34 8.91
N ILE A 115 7.06 -1.17 8.94
CA ILE A 115 6.75 -2.03 10.10
C ILE A 115 7.05 -3.52 9.86
N ALA A 116 7.21 -3.91 8.59
CA ALA A 116 7.52 -5.29 8.24
C ALA A 116 8.33 -5.33 6.94
N ILE A 117 9.31 -6.22 6.91
CA ILE A 117 10.10 -6.56 5.74
C ILE A 117 10.21 -8.08 5.68
N ASP A 118 10.11 -8.61 4.48
CA ASP A 118 10.36 -9.99 4.10
C ASP A 118 11.09 -9.99 2.74
N GLU A 119 11.61 -11.13 2.32
CA GLU A 119 12.26 -11.31 1.02
C GLU A 119 11.34 -10.94 -0.15
N ARG A 120 10.02 -11.10 0.05
CA ARG A 120 8.98 -10.91 -0.98
C ARG A 120 7.96 -9.84 -0.65
N SER A 121 8.12 -9.10 0.45
CA SER A 121 7.22 -8.00 0.77
C SER A 121 7.81 -6.97 1.73
N PHE A 122 7.19 -5.81 1.78
CA PHE A 122 7.34 -4.89 2.91
C PHE A 122 6.02 -4.15 3.14
N THR A 123 5.85 -3.64 4.36
CA THR A 123 4.65 -2.95 4.77
C THR A 123 4.99 -1.62 5.44
N PHE A 124 4.32 -0.57 4.99
CA PHE A 124 4.26 0.70 5.67
C PHE A 124 3.02 0.81 6.54
N ILE A 125 3.16 1.50 7.67
CA ILE A 125 2.05 2.09 8.43
C ILE A 125 2.07 3.61 8.23
N THR A 126 0.88 4.23 8.18
CA THR A 126 0.75 5.69 8.19
C THR A 126 1.04 6.26 9.57
N LEU A 127 1.72 7.40 9.63
CA LEU A 127 2.01 8.13 10.86
C LEU A 127 1.09 9.36 11.03
N ASP A 128 1.12 9.99 12.20
CA ASP A 128 0.41 11.24 12.48
C ASP A 128 0.77 12.32 11.44
N GLY A 129 -0.24 13.06 11.00
CA GLY A 129 -0.16 13.98 9.87
C GLY A 129 -0.46 13.36 8.50
N HIS A 130 -0.66 12.05 8.41
CA HIS A 130 -1.16 11.39 7.19
C HIS A 130 -2.70 11.47 7.12
N LEU A 131 -3.30 11.72 5.96
CA LEU A 131 -4.77 11.82 5.84
C LEU A 131 -5.52 10.49 6.03
N GLU A 132 -4.82 9.39 5.78
CA GLU A 132 -5.31 8.03 5.96
C GLU A 132 -4.67 7.42 7.20
N ALA A 133 -5.47 6.64 7.93
CA ALA A 133 -5.00 5.77 9.00
C ALA A 133 -5.00 4.34 8.49
N GLY A 134 -3.83 3.77 8.25
CA GLY A 134 -3.75 2.42 7.75
C GLY A 134 -2.38 1.84 7.44
N PHE A 135 -2.46 0.73 6.70
CA PHE A 135 -1.31 -0.01 6.20
C PHE A 135 -1.30 -0.01 4.69
N ILE A 136 -0.10 -0.08 4.11
CA ILE A 136 0.09 -0.43 2.70
C ILE A 136 1.25 -1.41 2.55
N ARG A 137 0.99 -2.54 1.90
CA ARG A 137 1.90 -3.64 1.65
C ARG A 137 2.21 -3.72 0.17
N PHE A 138 3.49 -3.87 -0.14
CA PHE A 138 4.01 -4.16 -1.47
C PHE A 138 4.55 -5.58 -1.44
N SER A 139 4.20 -6.41 -2.42
CA SER A 139 4.65 -7.80 -2.47
C SER A 139 4.80 -8.31 -3.90
N ALA A 140 5.72 -9.25 -4.10
CA ALA A 140 5.85 -10.00 -5.33
C ALA A 140 5.86 -11.50 -5.01
N ASN A 141 5.15 -12.31 -5.79
CA ASN A 141 5.13 -13.75 -5.61
C ASN A 141 5.26 -14.48 -6.95
N PRO A 142 6.00 -15.60 -7.01
CA PRO A 142 5.98 -16.45 -8.20
C PRO A 142 4.62 -17.14 -8.34
N VAL A 143 4.06 -17.09 -9.54
CA VAL A 143 2.81 -17.76 -9.92
C VAL A 143 3.05 -18.54 -11.21
N LYS A 144 3.28 -19.86 -11.07
CA LYS A 144 3.75 -20.71 -12.18
C LYS A 144 5.03 -20.12 -12.78
N ASP A 145 5.01 -19.79 -14.08
CA ASP A 145 6.13 -19.22 -14.83
C ASP A 145 6.09 -17.68 -14.89
N THR A 146 5.23 -17.04 -14.08
CA THR A 146 5.04 -15.58 -14.06
C THR A 146 5.26 -15.02 -12.66
N ILE A 147 5.38 -13.69 -12.56
CA ILE A 147 5.38 -12.97 -11.28
C ILE A 147 4.04 -12.27 -11.10
N GLU A 148 3.44 -12.43 -9.92
CA GLU A 148 2.38 -11.53 -9.45
C GLU A 148 3.02 -10.42 -8.61
N PHE A 149 2.86 -9.17 -9.06
CA PHE A 149 3.15 -8.02 -8.21
C PHE A 149 1.85 -7.45 -7.66
N ARG A 150 1.85 -7.12 -6.36
CA ARG A 150 0.67 -6.66 -5.63
C ARG A 150 0.99 -5.48 -4.73
N ILE A 151 0.10 -4.49 -4.77
CA ILE A 151 -0.02 -3.43 -3.76
C ILE A 151 -1.36 -3.64 -3.06
N GLU A 152 -1.33 -3.71 -1.74
CA GLU A 152 -2.53 -3.92 -0.92
C GLU A 152 -2.55 -2.97 0.26
N SER A 153 -3.64 -2.25 0.45
CA SER A 153 -3.79 -1.28 1.54
C SER A 153 -5.04 -1.54 2.35
N TRP A 154 -4.96 -1.28 3.66
CA TRP A 154 -6.09 -1.29 4.58
C TRP A 154 -6.14 0.06 5.28
N ALA A 155 -7.14 0.88 4.98
CA ALA A 155 -7.16 2.24 5.50
C ALA A 155 -8.57 2.74 5.81
N ALA A 156 -8.65 3.56 6.87
CA ALA A 156 -9.77 4.43 7.20
C ALA A 156 -9.33 5.90 7.11
N SER A 157 -10.28 6.84 7.22
CA SER A 157 -9.94 8.27 7.30
C SER A 157 -9.24 8.57 8.63
N ALA A 158 -8.13 9.32 8.63
CA ALA A 158 -7.40 9.63 9.87
C ALA A 158 -8.16 10.57 10.82
N GLY A 159 -9.10 11.39 10.31
CA GLY A 159 -9.92 12.24 11.18
C GLY A 159 -11.17 12.82 10.52
N PRO A 160 -12.07 13.45 11.32
CA PRO A 160 -13.34 13.99 10.86
C PRO A 160 -13.19 15.27 10.02
N MET A 161 -12.14 16.07 10.26
CA MET A 161 -11.91 17.35 9.59
C MET A 161 -11.49 17.19 8.12
N VAL A 162 -10.85 16.07 7.80
CA VAL A 162 -10.52 15.62 6.43
C VAL A 162 -11.79 15.20 5.67
N TRP A 163 -12.85 14.79 6.38
CA TRP A 163 -14.10 14.35 5.78
C TRP A 163 -15.01 15.51 5.35
N PHE A 164 -14.94 16.67 6.03
CA PHE A 164 -15.86 17.80 5.80
C PHE A 164 -15.33 18.85 4.80
N THR A 165 -14.02 19.02 4.63
CA THR A 165 -13.46 19.96 3.65
C THR A 165 -13.30 19.34 2.25
N TYR A 166 -13.34 18.01 2.14
CA TYR A 166 -13.08 17.27 0.90
C TYR A 166 -14.29 16.45 0.43
N SER A 167 -15.38 17.12 0.08
CA SER A 167 -16.51 16.56 -0.71
C SER A 167 -16.08 15.94 -2.07
N GLY A 168 -14.78 15.89 -2.37
CA GLY A 168 -14.12 15.23 -3.49
C GLY A 168 -13.75 13.76 -3.27
N LEU A 169 -14.45 13.01 -2.41
CA LEU A 169 -14.25 11.55 -2.16
C LEU A 169 -14.13 10.69 -3.44
N LYS A 170 -14.72 11.12 -4.56
CA LYS A 170 -14.59 10.43 -5.87
C LYS A 170 -13.39 10.88 -6.71
N ILE A 171 -12.85 12.06 -6.46
CA ILE A 171 -11.64 12.58 -7.13
C ILE A 171 -10.39 12.02 -6.42
N THR A 172 -10.45 11.93 -5.09
CA THR A 172 -9.39 11.40 -4.22
C THR A 172 -9.05 9.94 -4.56
N GLU A 173 -10.06 9.07 -4.63
CA GLU A 173 -9.90 7.65 -4.98
C GLU A 173 -9.31 7.47 -6.38
N LYS A 174 -9.72 8.31 -7.34
CA LYS A 174 -9.20 8.26 -8.72
C LYS A 174 -7.72 8.60 -8.82
N MET A 175 -7.22 9.53 -8.01
CA MET A 175 -5.80 9.90 -8.04
C MET A 175 -4.92 8.82 -7.42
N GLN A 176 -5.29 8.27 -6.26
CA GLN A 176 -4.59 7.11 -5.69
C GLN A 176 -4.62 5.91 -6.63
N THR A 177 -5.81 5.61 -7.20
CA THR A 177 -5.97 4.52 -8.17
C THR A 177 -5.05 4.71 -9.38
N LYS A 178 -4.97 5.93 -9.93
CA LYS A 178 -4.10 6.26 -11.06
C LYS A 178 -2.63 6.07 -10.71
N MET A 179 -2.21 6.50 -9.52
CA MET A 179 -0.82 6.40 -9.07
C MET A 179 -0.41 4.94 -8.85
N TRP A 180 -1.19 4.15 -8.10
CA TRP A 180 -0.88 2.74 -7.86
C TRP A 180 -0.98 1.89 -9.12
N ARG A 181 -1.94 2.18 -10.01
CA ARG A 181 -1.97 1.59 -11.35
C ARG A 181 -0.69 1.89 -12.13
N HIS A 182 -0.22 3.13 -12.12
CA HIS A 182 1.03 3.49 -12.80
C HIS A 182 2.20 2.71 -12.20
N TYR A 183 2.30 2.65 -10.87
CA TYR A 183 3.36 1.98 -10.16
C TYR A 183 3.45 0.49 -10.53
N CYS A 184 2.32 -0.21 -10.45
CA CYS A 184 2.17 -1.61 -10.84
C CYS A 184 2.62 -1.86 -12.30
N LEU A 185 2.15 -1.05 -13.25
CA LEU A 185 2.56 -1.18 -14.65
C LEU A 185 4.04 -0.84 -14.85
N LYS A 186 4.55 0.18 -14.17
CA LYS A 186 5.95 0.60 -14.27
C LYS A 186 6.91 -0.48 -13.78
N ILE A 187 6.57 -1.21 -12.73
CA ILE A 187 7.32 -2.39 -12.30
C ILE A 187 7.39 -3.40 -13.43
N ALA A 188 6.24 -3.84 -13.96
CA ALA A 188 6.23 -4.83 -15.03
C ALA A 188 6.98 -4.39 -16.31
N ALA A 189 7.03 -3.10 -16.64
CA ALA A 189 7.86 -2.60 -17.74
C ALA A 189 9.37 -2.61 -17.47
N VAL A 190 9.77 -2.46 -16.21
CA VAL A 190 11.19 -2.36 -15.83
C VAL A 190 11.77 -3.74 -15.56
N THR A 191 10.99 -4.62 -14.93
CA THR A 191 11.44 -5.96 -14.50
C THR A 191 10.98 -7.05 -15.46
N GLY A 192 9.92 -6.80 -16.23
CA GLY A 192 9.28 -7.78 -17.09
C GLY A 192 9.26 -7.41 -18.56
N LYS A 193 8.90 -8.39 -19.38
CA LYS A 193 8.76 -8.23 -20.84
C LYS A 193 7.31 -8.01 -21.23
N ASN A 194 6.40 -8.80 -20.67
CA ASN A 194 4.98 -8.81 -21.04
C ASN A 194 4.07 -8.91 -19.83
N VAL A 195 3.05 -8.04 -19.77
CA VAL A 195 1.94 -8.18 -18.81
C VAL A 195 0.99 -9.27 -19.31
N ILE A 196 0.62 -10.18 -18.42
CA ILE A 196 -0.28 -11.30 -18.67
C ILE A 196 -1.68 -10.94 -18.16
N GLY A 197 -2.61 -10.71 -19.08
CA GLY A 197 -3.98 -10.34 -18.74
C GLY A 197 -4.14 -8.90 -18.24
N PRO A 198 -5.25 -8.59 -17.55
CA PRO A 198 -5.53 -7.25 -17.07
C PRO A 198 -4.84 -6.94 -15.73
N LEU A 199 -4.67 -5.65 -15.45
CA LEU A 199 -4.48 -5.19 -14.08
C LEU A 199 -5.80 -5.36 -13.32
N HIS A 200 -5.77 -6.07 -12.21
CA HIS A 200 -6.91 -6.23 -11.34
C HIS A 200 -6.87 -5.19 -10.21
N ILE A 201 -7.98 -4.50 -10.02
CA ILE A 201 -8.18 -3.54 -8.93
C ILE A 201 -9.42 -3.99 -8.14
N SER A 202 -9.32 -4.07 -6.83
CA SER A 202 -10.49 -4.34 -5.98
C SER A 202 -10.53 -3.40 -4.80
N THR A 203 -11.74 -2.93 -4.47
CA THR A 203 -12.01 -2.15 -3.26
C THR A 203 -13.14 -2.82 -2.50
N ILE A 204 -12.86 -3.27 -1.28
CA ILE A 204 -13.88 -3.87 -0.41
C ILE A 204 -13.97 -3.09 0.90
N CYS A 205 -15.19 -2.96 1.42
CA CYS A 205 -15.44 -2.37 2.74
C CYS A 205 -15.40 -3.49 3.78
N LEU A 206 -14.45 -3.44 4.71
CA LEU A 206 -14.29 -4.45 5.76
C LEU A 206 -15.22 -4.23 6.97
N GLY A 207 -15.80 -3.03 7.09
CA GLY A 207 -16.67 -2.66 8.21
C GLY A 207 -16.18 -1.41 8.92
N GLU A 208 -16.80 -1.08 10.04
CA GLU A 208 -16.44 0.08 10.87
C GLU A 208 -15.11 -0.17 11.59
N ALA A 209 -14.22 0.82 11.57
CA ALA A 209 -12.90 0.77 12.20
C ALA A 209 -12.97 0.37 13.69
N SER A 210 -13.94 0.95 14.41
CA SER A 210 -14.17 0.70 15.83
C SER A 210 -14.55 -0.74 16.17
N LYS A 211 -15.06 -1.52 15.20
CA LYS A 211 -15.50 -2.90 15.40
C LYS A 211 -14.42 -3.93 15.08
N LEU A 212 -13.43 -3.57 14.26
CA LEU A 212 -12.31 -4.44 13.87
C LEU A 212 -11.16 -4.42 14.90
N GLY A 213 -11.12 -3.42 15.79
CA GLY A 213 -10.19 -3.36 16.92
C GLY A 213 -10.39 -4.45 17.99
N MET A 214 -11.44 -5.28 17.87
CA MET A 214 -11.74 -6.38 18.79
C MET A 214 -11.13 -7.74 18.39
N CYS A 215 -10.36 -7.84 17.32
CA CYS A 215 -9.64 -9.09 16.97
C CYS A 215 -8.42 -9.39 17.86
N GLY A 216 -8.34 -8.77 19.03
CA GLY A 216 -7.26 -8.87 20.01
C GLY A 216 -7.69 -9.35 21.40
N GLU A 217 -8.80 -10.10 21.49
CA GLU A 217 -9.12 -10.91 22.69
C GLU A 217 -8.95 -12.41 22.40
#